data_AF-A0A919YB13-F1
#
_entry.id   AF-A0A919YB13-F1
#
_cell.length_a   1.000
_cell.length_b   1.000
_cell.length_c   1.000
_cell.angle_alpha   90.00
_cell.angle_beta   90.00
_cell.angle_gamma   90.00
#
_symmetry.space_group_name_H-M   'P 1'
#
loop_
_entity.id
_entity.type
_entity.pdbx_description
1 polymer ?
#
loop_
_entity_poly.entity_id
_entity_poly.type
_entity_poly.pdbx_seq_one_letter_code
_entity_poly.pdbx_strand_id
1 'polypeptide(L)' 'MASFALLTKKIGQSIGGDLEYYREKLKNCKGRILEAMVGSGRVIIPLLESGLIVDGVDYSHEMLASCRKHC' A
#
# COMPACT_ATOMS: atom_id res chain seq x y z
N MET A 1 3.98 1.36 24.78
CA MET A 1 4.96 1.01 23.73
C MET A 1 4.63 1.87 22.53
N ALA A 2 5.55 2.73 22.07
CA ALA A 2 5.30 3.56 20.90
C ALA A 2 5.28 2.68 19.65
N SER A 3 4.17 2.67 18.94
CA SER A 3 4.05 2.00 17.65
C SER A 3 4.97 2.68 16.65
N PHE A 4 6.07 2.02 16.28
CA PHE A 4 6.97 2.48 15.23
C PHE A 4 6.28 2.59 13.85
N ALA A 5 5.07 2.03 13.71
CA ALA A 5 4.30 2.01 12.46
C ALA A 5 3.93 3.41 11.92
N LEU A 6 3.71 4.38 12.81
CA LEU A 6 3.18 5.70 12.44
C LEU A 6 4.22 6.66 11.85
N LEU A 7 5.51 6.38 11.98
CA LEU A 7 6.53 7.43 11.90
C LEU A 7 7.24 7.57 10.56
N THR A 8 7.14 6.60 9.65
CA THR A 8 8.11 6.56 8.54
C THR A 8 7.60 7.11 7.21
N LYS A 9 6.32 6.94 6.84
CA LYS A 9 5.77 7.41 5.54
C LYS A 9 4.25 7.58 5.57
N LYS A 10 3.72 8.67 5.02
CA LYS A 10 2.25 8.91 4.93
C LYS A 10 1.63 8.10 3.80
N ILE A 11 0.34 7.77 3.92
CA ILE A 11 -0.43 7.17 2.82
C ILE A 11 -0.34 8.07 1.58
N GLY A 12 -0.07 7.48 0.42
CA GLY A 12 0.06 8.23 -0.84
C GLY A 12 1.32 9.10 -0.96
N GLN A 13 2.24 9.04 0.02
CA GLN A 13 3.53 9.73 -0.13
C GLN A 13 4.36 9.04 -1.21
N SER A 14 4.50 9.70 -2.36
CA SER A 14 5.42 9.30 -3.43
C SER A 14 6.86 9.57 -2.99
N ILE A 15 7.74 8.59 -3.21
CA ILE A 15 9.17 8.67 -2.93
C ILE A 15 9.90 8.41 -4.23
N GLY A 16 10.51 9.47 -4.79
CA GLY A 16 11.21 9.37 -6.06
C GLY A 16 10.31 8.98 -7.24
N GLY A 17 9.00 9.20 -7.16
CA GLY A 17 8.05 8.88 -8.25
C GLY A 17 7.55 7.43 -8.26
N ASP A 18 7.72 6.69 -7.15
CA ASP A 18 7.39 5.26 -7.10
C ASP A 18 5.90 4.98 -7.32
N LEU A 19 5.00 5.78 -6.75
CA LEU A 19 3.55 5.59 -6.91
C LEU A 19 3.11 5.81 -8.37
N GLU A 20 3.62 6.85 -9.01
CA GLU A 20 3.37 7.16 -10.41
C GLU A 20 3.86 6.01 -11.30
N TYR A 21 5.07 5.51 -11.03
CA TYR A 21 5.63 4.37 -11.73
C TYR A 21 4.74 3.11 -11.61
N TYR A 22 4.31 2.75 -10.40
CA TYR A 22 3.47 1.57 -10.20
C TYR A 22 2.11 1.71 -10.86
N ARG A 23 1.44 2.87 -10.73
CA ARG A 23 0.15 3.11 -11.40
C ARG A 23 0.26 2.95 -12.91
N GLU A 24 1.27 3.58 -13.53
CA GLU A 24 1.47 3.50 -14.97
C GLU A 24 1.80 2.07 -15.43
N LYS A 25 2.61 1.33 -14.67
CA LYS A 25 2.96 -0.06 -14.99
C LYS A 25 1.79 -1.02 -14.81
N LEU A 26 0.94 -0.79 -13.81
CA LEU A 26 -0.11 -1.72 -13.42
C LEU A 26 -1.47 -1.41 -14.09
N LYS A 27 -1.65 -0.24 -14.72
CA LYS A 27 -2.95 0.18 -15.30
C LYS A 27 -3.61 -0.81 -16.26
N ASN A 28 -2.81 -1.65 -16.94
CA ASN A 28 -3.31 -2.66 -17.90
C ASN A 28 -3.38 -4.07 -17.30
N CYS A 29 -3.02 -4.24 -16.02
CA CYS A 29 -3.09 -5.52 -15.33
C CYS A 29 -4.57 -5.87 -15.06
N LYS A 30 -5.04 -6.98 -15.63
CA LYS A 30 -6.43 -7.45 -15.47
C LYS A 30 -6.61 -8.48 -14.36
N GLY A 31 -5.50 -8.93 -13.76
CA GLY A 31 -5.50 -9.91 -12.67
C GLY A 31 -5.35 -9.25 -11.31
N ARG A 32 -5.41 -10.08 -10.26
CA ARG A 32 -5.11 -9.65 -8.88
C ARG A 32 -3.61 -9.37 -8.74
N ILE A 33 -3.27 -8.31 -8.03
CA ILE A 33 -1.90 -7.90 -7.73
C ILE A 33 -1.63 -8.21 -6.26
N LEU A 34 -0.42 -8.67 -5.93
CA LEU A 34 0.01 -8.86 -4.54
C LEU A 34 1.03 -7.78 -4.17
N GLU A 35 0.76 -7.04 -3.10
CA GLU A 35 1.74 -6.19 -2.43
C GLU A 35 2.30 -6.92 -1.21
N ALA A 36 3.57 -7.35 -1.31
CA ALA A 36 4.30 -7.92 -0.20
C ALA A 36 4.84 -6.81 0.72
N MET A 37 4.79 -7.05 2.03
CA MET A 37 5.18 -6.08 3.07
C MET A 37 4.38 -4.77 2.96
N VAL A 38 3.06 -4.91 2.85
CA VAL A 38 2.12 -3.79 2.62
C VAL A 38 2.17 -2.70 3.70
N GLY A 39 2.68 -3.04 4.88
CA GLY A 39 2.80 -2.12 5.99
C GLY A 39 1.45 -1.50 6.35
N SER A 40 1.43 -0.17 6.52
CA SER A 40 0.25 0.61 6.90
C SER A 40 -0.52 1.12 5.67
N GLY A 41 -0.17 0.66 4.47
CA GLY A 41 -0.91 0.91 3.25
C GLY A 41 -0.44 2.09 2.42
N ARG A 42 0.83 2.50 2.54
CA ARG A 42 1.38 3.65 1.77
C ARG A 42 1.10 3.54 0.28
N VAL A 43 1.31 2.35 -0.29
CA VAL A 43 1.21 2.08 -1.73
C VAL A 43 -0.13 1.42 -2.06
N ILE A 44 -0.56 0.40 -1.31
CA ILE A 44 -1.79 -0.35 -1.63
C ILE A 44 -3.03 0.54 -1.72
N ILE A 45 -3.18 1.53 -0.83
CA ILE A 45 -4.37 2.39 -0.78
C ILE A 45 -4.46 3.23 -2.08
N PRO A 46 -3.41 3.98 -2.47
CA PRO A 46 -3.37 4.65 -3.77
C PRO A 46 -3.61 3.77 -5.00
N LEU A 47 -3.24 2.49 -4.94
CA LEU A 47 -3.48 1.53 -6.03
C LEU A 47 -4.92 1.04 -6.05
N LEU A 48 -5.49 0.70 -4.89
CA LEU A 48 -6.91 0.36 -4.73
C LEU A 48 -7.80 1.52 -5.19
N GLU A 49 -7.51 2.76 -4.79
CA GLU A 49 -8.21 3.97 -5.23
C GLU A 49 -8.14 4.19 -6.74
N SER A 50 -7.10 3.66 -7.41
CA SER A 50 -6.97 3.73 -8.87
C SER A 50 -7.75 2.64 -9.62
N GLY A 51 -8.54 1.82 -8.89
CA GLY A 51 -9.37 0.77 -9.47
C GLY A 51 -8.64 -0.55 -9.71
N LEU A 52 -7.41 -0.69 -9.23
CA LEU A 52 -6.65 -1.94 -9.29
C LEU A 52 -7.15 -2.90 -8.20
N ILE A 53 -7.16 -4.20 -8.52
CA ILE A 53 -7.50 -5.25 -7.56
C ILE A 53 -6.19 -5.72 -6.91
N VAL A 54 -5.94 -5.27 -5.68
CA VAL A 54 -4.68 -5.52 -4.97
C VAL A 54 -4.95 -6.20 -3.62
N ASP A 55 -4.20 -7.27 -3.34
CA ASP A 55 -4.13 -7.93 -2.05
C ASP A 55 -2.83 -7.54 -1.35
N GLY A 56 -2.90 -7.24 -0.06
CA GLY A 56 -1.72 -6.89 0.75
C GLY A 56 -1.40 -7.98 1.76
N VAL A 57 -0.12 -8.32 1.90
CA VAL A 57 0.37 -9.20 2.97
C VAL A 57 1.48 -8.53 3.76
N ASP A 58 1.47 -8.71 5.07
CA ASP A 58 2.52 -8.28 5.98
C ASP A 58 2.63 -9.28 7.13
N TYR A 59 3.84 -9.47 7.65
CA TYR A 59 4.05 -10.30 8.83
C TYR A 59 3.49 -9.63 10.09
N SER A 60 3.50 -8.30 10.16
CA SER A 60 3.02 -7.56 11.32
C SER A 60 1.51 -7.39 11.31
N HIS A 61 0.85 -8.08 12.24
CA HIS A 61 -0.58 -7.90 12.49
C HIS A 61 -0.96 -6.46 12.83
N GLU A 62 -0.08 -5.72 13.51
CA GLU A 62 -0.29 -4.31 13.84
C GLU A 62 -0.30 -3.43 12.59
N MET A 63 0.64 -3.65 11.67
CA MET A 63 0.69 -2.92 10.40
C MET A 63 -0.56 -3.21 9.57
N LEU A 64 -0.97 -4.48 9.47
CA LEU A 64 -2.20 -4.87 8.79
C LEU A 64 -3.45 -4.23 9.43
N ALA A 65 -3.49 -4.17 10.76
CA ALA A 65 -4.59 -3.49 11.47
C ALA A 65 -4.61 -1.98 11.19
N SER A 66 -3.45 -1.34 11.07
CA SER A 66 -3.35 0.06 10.65
C SER A 66 -3.78 0.27 9.20
N CYS A 67 -3.36 -0.61 8.28
CA CYS A 67 -3.73 -0.54 6.87
C CYS A 67 -5.26 -0.65 6.70
N ARG A 68 -5.89 -1.65 7.35
CA ARG A 68 -7.34 -1.89 7.28
C ARG A 68 -8.22 -0.75 7.80
N LYS A 69 -7.67 0.19 8.58
CA LYS A 69 -8.43 1.38 9.02
C LYS A 69 -8.65 2.40 7.90
N HIS A 70 -7.93 2.26 6.80
CA HIS A 70 -7.92 3.21 5.68
C HIS A 70 -8.31 2.55 4.35
N CYS A 71 -8.69 1.27 4.36
CA CYS A 71 -9.17 0.49 3.22
C CYS A 71 -10.66 0.17 3.38
#